data_AF-A0A511CUK5-F1
#
_entry.id   AF-A0A511CUK5-F1
#
_cell.length_a   1.000
_cell.length_b   1.000
_cell.length_c   1.000
_cell.angle_alpha   90.00
_cell.angle_beta   90.00
_cell.angle_gamma   90.00
#
_symmetry.space_group_name_H-M   'P 1'
#
loop_
_entity.id
_entity.type
_entity.pdbx_description
1 polymer ?
#
loop_
_entity_poly.entity_id
_entity_poly.type
_entity_poly.pdbx_seq_one_letter_code
_entity_poly.pdbx_strand_id
1 'polypeptide(L)'
;MSTPEHEPDVVAAAFEQVAAWLDDFVDVLDDGMQEIRRLVTAVVEDWPDARGREWCSQAEFIQREFGRQMDLGLELSRAAGRTAAEISASAAAEPTETQPGQAPDGIRLGGTEGSRVGGWSGMRIATLPDPDVPVR
;
A
#
# COMPACT_ATOMS: atom_id res chain seq x y z
N MET A 1 -22.03 -19.33 -12.25
CA MET A 1 -21.84 -18.38 -11.14
C MET A 1 -20.36 -18.09 -11.09
N SER A 2 -20.00 -16.84 -11.35
CA SER A 2 -18.63 -16.40 -11.65
C SER A 2 -17.70 -16.50 -10.45
N THR A 3 -16.48 -16.94 -10.73
CA THR A 3 -15.32 -17.08 -9.84
C THR A 3 -14.82 -15.71 -9.34
N PRO A 4 -14.36 -15.56 -8.09
CA PRO A 4 -13.85 -14.30 -7.52
C PRO A 4 -12.41 -13.98 -7.98
N GLU A 5 -12.11 -14.12 -9.26
CA GLU A 5 -10.73 -14.02 -9.80
C GLU A 5 -10.22 -12.58 -9.98
N HIS A 6 -10.96 -11.55 -9.55
CA HIS A 6 -10.65 -10.14 -9.87
C HIS A 6 -10.45 -9.23 -8.65
N GLU A 7 -10.51 -9.75 -7.43
CA GLU A 7 -10.43 -8.93 -6.22
C GLU A 7 -9.05 -8.28 -5.99
N PRO A 8 -7.90 -8.97 -6.14
CA PRO A 8 -6.59 -8.35 -5.87
C PRO A 8 -6.21 -7.29 -6.92
N ASP A 9 -6.54 -7.53 -8.20
CA ASP A 9 -6.27 -6.58 -9.29
C ASP A 9 -7.07 -5.28 -9.12
N VAL A 10 -8.32 -5.38 -8.67
CA VAL A 10 -9.16 -4.22 -8.38
C VAL A 10 -8.59 -3.40 -7.22
N VAL A 11 -8.10 -4.06 -6.17
CA VAL A 11 -7.48 -3.38 -5.03
C VAL A 11 -6.16 -2.72 -5.42
N ALA A 12 -5.30 -3.40 -6.18
CA ALA A 12 -4.04 -2.82 -6.67
C ALA A 12 -4.30 -1.58 -7.55
N ALA A 13 -5.24 -1.67 -8.49
CA ALA A 13 -5.63 -0.54 -9.33
C ALA A 13 -6.19 0.64 -8.53
N ALA A 14 -6.91 0.38 -7.44
CA ALA A 14 -7.39 1.44 -6.54
C ALA A 14 -6.23 2.17 -5.85
N PHE A 15 -5.20 1.45 -5.39
CA PHE A 15 -4.00 2.07 -4.80
C PHE A 15 -3.18 2.86 -5.83
N GLU A 16 -3.06 2.37 -7.07
CA GLU A 16 -2.42 3.12 -8.16
C GLU A 16 -3.18 4.42 -8.47
N GLN A 17 -4.51 4.36 -8.49
CA GLN A 17 -5.34 5.55 -8.69
C GLN A 17 -5.19 6.56 -7.56
N VAL A 18 -5.10 6.09 -6.31
CA VAL A 18 -4.82 6.98 -5.15
C VAL A 18 -3.44 7.61 -5.26
N ALA A 19 -2.41 6.85 -5.67
CA ALA A 19 -1.06 7.39 -5.88
C ALA A 19 -1.06 8.48 -6.96
N ALA A 20 -1.68 8.22 -8.11
CA ALA A 20 -1.79 9.20 -9.19
C ALA A 20 -2.53 10.48 -8.75
N TRP A 21 -3.64 10.32 -8.01
CA TRP A 21 -4.38 11.46 -7.47
C TRP A 21 -3.55 12.29 -6.47
N LEU A 22 -2.74 11.62 -5.64
CA LEU A 22 -1.85 12.31 -4.70
C LEU A 22 -0.73 13.06 -5.42
N ASP A 23 -0.17 12.50 -6.49
CA ASP A 23 0.83 13.17 -7.31
C ASP A 23 0.24 14.42 -7.98
N ASP A 24 -0.94 14.31 -8.60
CA ASP A 24 -1.66 15.45 -9.19
C ASP A 24 -1.96 16.54 -8.14
N PHE A 25 -2.34 16.13 -6.92
CA PHE A 25 -2.58 17.05 -5.82
C PHE A 25 -1.30 17.78 -5.39
N VAL A 26 -0.16 17.09 -5.32
CA VAL A 26 1.14 17.70 -5.01
C VAL A 26 1.53 18.72 -6.08
N ASP A 27 1.31 18.41 -7.36
CA ASP A 27 1.59 19.35 -8.46
C ASP A 27 0.77 20.64 -8.33
N VAL A 28 -0.53 20.53 -8.01
CA VAL A 28 -1.39 21.70 -7.75
C VAL A 28 -0.88 22.53 -6.55
N LEU A 29 -0.38 21.88 -5.51
CA LEU A 29 0.21 22.58 -4.36
C LEU A 29 1.52 23.29 -4.72
N ASP A 30 2.37 22.69 -5.56
CA ASP A 30 3.62 23.31 -5.99
C ASP A 30 3.34 24.53 -6.88
N ASP A 31 2.38 24.45 -7.79
CA ASP A 31 1.94 25.60 -8.60
C ASP A 31 1.46 26.75 -7.70
N GLY A 32 0.61 26.44 -6.71
CA GLY A 32 0.15 27.42 -5.73
C GLY A 32 1.29 28.03 -4.92
N MET A 33 2.28 27.22 -4.55
CA MET A 33 3.49 27.67 -3.86
C MET A 33 4.31 28.64 -4.72
N GLN A 34 4.46 28.37 -6.01
CA GLN A 34 5.17 29.25 -6.93
C GLN A 34 4.48 30.62 -7.03
N GLU A 35 3.16 30.67 -7.08
CA GLU A 35 2.39 31.92 -7.07
C GLU A 35 2.56 32.70 -5.76
N ILE A 36 2.51 32.02 -4.61
CA ILE A 36 2.77 32.67 -3.31
C ILE A 36 4.17 33.26 -3.27
N ARG A 37 5.19 32.53 -3.75
CA ARG A 37 6.57 33.05 -3.80
C ARG A 37 6.68 34.30 -4.67
N ARG A 38 6.05 34.32 -5.85
CA ARG A 38 5.98 35.50 -6.73
C ARG A 38 5.34 36.69 -6.02
N LEU A 39 4.21 36.48 -5.34
CA LEU A 39 3.54 37.51 -4.57
C LEU A 39 4.43 38.04 -3.44
N VAL A 40 5.15 37.17 -2.74
CA VAL A 40 6.05 37.59 -1.66
C VAL A 40 7.17 38.48 -2.18
N THR A 41 7.80 38.12 -3.30
CA THR A 41 8.80 38.98 -3.93
C THR A 41 8.24 40.35 -4.27
N ALA A 42 7.04 40.42 -4.86
CA ALA A 42 6.40 41.70 -5.18
C ALA A 42 6.11 42.55 -3.93
N VAL A 43 5.62 41.95 -2.85
CA VAL A 43 5.35 42.69 -1.60
C VAL A 43 6.62 43.21 -0.94
N VAL A 44 7.72 42.45 -0.97
CA VAL A 44 9.03 42.90 -0.44
C VAL A 44 9.54 44.12 -1.21
N GLU A 45 9.38 44.12 -2.54
CA GLU A 45 9.81 45.21 -3.40
C GLU A 45 8.96 46.47 -3.19
N ASP A 46 7.64 46.31 -3.11
CA ASP A 46 6.72 47.44 -2.99
C ASP A 46 6.71 48.03 -1.56
N TRP A 47 6.75 47.18 -0.53
CA TRP A 47 6.54 47.58 0.87
C TRP A 47 7.72 47.17 1.77
N PRO A 48 8.86 47.91 1.74
CA PRO A 48 10.05 47.56 2.53
C PRO A 48 9.91 47.90 4.03
N ASP A 49 8.75 48.38 4.47
CA ASP A 49 8.51 48.85 5.82
C ASP A 49 8.26 47.71 6.83
N ALA A 50 7.93 48.06 8.07
CA ALA A 50 7.65 47.07 9.11
C ALA A 50 6.44 46.18 8.77
N ARG A 51 5.46 46.71 8.05
CA ARG A 51 4.23 46.00 7.69
C ARG A 51 4.50 44.97 6.59
N GLY A 52 5.28 45.33 5.58
CA GLY A 52 5.71 44.36 4.56
C GLY A 52 6.55 43.23 5.16
N ARG A 53 7.45 43.54 6.11
CA ARG A 53 8.20 42.50 6.84
C ARG A 53 7.31 41.54 7.64
N GLU A 54 6.32 42.07 8.36
CA GLU A 54 5.36 41.24 9.11
C GLU A 54 4.56 40.31 8.18
N TRP A 55 4.09 40.84 7.06
CA TRP A 55 3.39 40.06 6.04
C TRP A 55 4.31 38.96 5.45
N CYS A 56 5.58 39.25 5.19
CA CYS A 56 6.54 38.25 4.70
C CYS A 56 6.75 37.12 5.71
N SER A 57 6.85 37.45 7.01
CA SER A 57 6.94 36.43 8.07
C SER A 57 5.70 35.53 8.13
N GLN A 58 4.50 36.08 7.89
CA GLN A 58 3.27 35.28 7.78
C GLN A 58 3.29 34.39 6.53
N ALA A 59 3.77 34.91 5.40
CA ALA A 59 3.90 34.13 4.18
C ALA A 59 4.90 32.96 4.33
N GLU A 60 6.03 33.16 5.01
CA GLU A 60 6.97 32.07 5.33
C GLU A 60 6.31 30.94 6.13
N PHE A 61 5.39 31.27 7.05
CA PHE A 61 4.64 30.25 7.78
C PHE A 61 3.77 29.41 6.85
N ILE A 62 3.02 30.07 5.94
CA ILE A 62 2.19 29.39 4.93
C ILE A 62 3.06 28.52 4.03
N GLN A 63 4.20 29.05 3.57
CA GLN A 63 5.13 28.32 2.71
C GLN A 63 5.66 27.05 3.39
N ARG A 64 6.02 27.12 4.68
CA ARG A 64 6.42 25.93 5.44
C ARG A 64 5.31 24.90 5.58
N GLU A 65 4.07 25.35 5.78
CA GLU A 65 2.94 24.43 5.92
C GLU A 65 2.63 23.70 4.61
N PHE A 66 2.55 24.42 3.50
CA PHE A 66 2.39 23.80 2.18
C PHE A 66 3.54 22.83 1.86
N GLY A 67 4.79 23.20 2.18
CA GLY A 67 5.95 22.29 2.06
C GLY A 67 5.73 20.97 2.79
N ARG A 68 5.29 21.04 4.06
CA ARG A 68 4.95 19.83 4.83
C ARG A 68 3.84 18.99 4.20
N GLN A 69 2.80 19.63 3.66
CA GLN A 69 1.70 18.92 3.02
C GLN A 69 2.13 18.23 1.71
N MET A 70 2.98 18.88 0.91
CA MET A 70 3.56 18.27 -0.28
C MET A 70 4.43 17.06 0.07
N ASP A 71 5.30 17.18 1.09
CA ASP A 71 6.14 16.06 1.54
C ASP A 71 5.29 14.86 1.98
N LEU A 72 4.23 15.12 2.75
CA LEU A 72 3.28 14.09 3.19
C LEU A 72 2.53 13.46 2.00
N GLY A 73 2.07 14.27 1.04
CA GLY A 73 1.40 13.79 -0.17
C GLY A 73 2.30 12.86 -0.99
N LEU A 74 3.56 13.25 -1.19
CA LEU A 74 4.56 12.43 -1.88
C LEU A 74 4.89 11.15 -1.10
N GLU A 75 4.95 11.20 0.22
CA GLU A 75 5.15 10.01 1.06
C GLU A 75 3.99 9.02 0.90
N LEU A 76 2.75 9.51 0.97
CA LEU A 76 1.53 8.71 0.80
C LEU A 76 1.42 8.13 -0.60
N SER A 77 1.73 8.91 -1.64
CA SER A 77 1.73 8.45 -3.04
C SER A 77 2.68 7.26 -3.22
N ARG A 78 3.93 7.41 -2.74
CA ARG A 78 4.92 6.33 -2.78
C ARG A 78 4.51 5.12 -1.96
N ALA A 79 3.86 5.32 -0.81
CA ALA A 79 3.36 4.22 0.01
C ALA A 79 2.24 3.46 -0.71
N ALA A 80 1.27 4.17 -1.30
CA ALA A 80 0.21 3.58 -2.10
C ALA A 80 0.76 2.78 -3.29
N GLY A 81 1.73 3.33 -4.04
CA GLY A 81 2.37 2.63 -5.15
C GLY A 81 3.12 1.37 -4.74
N ARG A 82 3.81 1.38 -3.57
CA ARG A 82 4.43 0.16 -3.03
C ARG A 82 3.39 -0.90 -2.67
N THR A 83 2.31 -0.49 -2.01
CA THR A 83 1.22 -1.41 -1.63
C THR A 83 0.53 -2.01 -2.86
N ALA A 84 0.29 -1.23 -3.92
CA ALA A 84 -0.22 -1.75 -5.19
C ALA A 84 0.72 -2.84 -5.75
N ALA A 85 2.02 -2.56 -5.82
CA ALA A 85 3.01 -3.51 -6.33
C ALA A 85 3.10 -4.80 -5.49
N GLU A 86 3.00 -4.69 -4.16
CA GLU A 86 2.99 -5.84 -3.24
C GLU A 86 1.75 -6.73 -3.45
N ILE A 87 0.58 -6.12 -3.66
CA ILE A 87 -0.68 -6.85 -3.93
C ILE A 87 -0.57 -7.59 -5.26
N SER A 88 -0.15 -6.91 -6.34
CA SER A 88 0.01 -7.53 -7.65
C SER A 88 1.05 -8.64 -7.63
N ALA A 89 2.18 -8.46 -6.93
CA ALA A 89 3.19 -9.49 -6.79
C ALA A 89 2.68 -10.72 -6.02
N SER A 90 1.85 -10.52 -4.99
CA SER A 90 1.25 -11.60 -4.20
C SER A 90 0.23 -12.40 -5.01
N ALA A 91 -0.58 -11.73 -5.85
CA ALA A 91 -1.52 -12.39 -6.76
C ALA A 91 -0.80 -13.19 -7.86
N ALA A 92 0.32 -12.68 -8.39
CA ALA A 92 1.12 -13.40 -9.38
C ALA A 92 1.86 -14.63 -8.81
N ALA A 93 2.01 -14.70 -7.49
CA ALA A 93 2.71 -15.79 -6.79
C ALA A 93 1.81 -16.98 -6.43
N GLU A 94 0.56 -17.03 -6.92
CA GLU A 94 -0.30 -18.21 -6.74
C GLU A 94 0.45 -19.48 -7.16
N PRO A 95 0.42 -20.54 -6.33
CA PRO A 95 1.21 -21.73 -6.57
C PRO A 95 0.73 -22.37 -7.87
N THR A 96 1.59 -22.31 -8.90
CA THR A 96 1.41 -23.11 -10.11
C THR A 96 1.08 -24.53 -9.67
N GLU A 97 -0.10 -25.02 -10.08
CA GLU A 97 -0.54 -26.38 -9.83
C GLU A 97 0.63 -27.32 -10.02
N THR A 98 1.07 -27.88 -8.92
CA THR A 98 2.06 -28.92 -8.94
C THR A 98 1.43 -30.07 -9.72
N GLN A 99 2.00 -30.44 -10.87
CA GLN A 99 1.63 -31.67 -11.58
C GLN A 99 1.47 -32.79 -10.54
N PRO A 100 0.43 -33.65 -10.66
CA PRO A 100 0.26 -34.77 -9.75
C PRO A 100 1.48 -35.68 -9.87
N GLY A 101 2.41 -35.55 -8.92
CA GLY A 101 3.69 -36.27 -8.92
C GLY A 101 4.92 -35.47 -8.48
N GLN A 102 4.89 -34.14 -8.45
CA GLN A 102 6.08 -33.34 -8.16
C GLN A 102 5.97 -32.53 -6.87
N ALA A 103 5.83 -33.19 -5.72
CA ALA A 103 5.75 -32.50 -4.41
C ALA A 103 6.77 -31.33 -4.33
N PRO A 104 6.32 -30.08 -4.09
CA PRO A 104 7.25 -28.97 -3.99
C PRO A 104 8.18 -29.22 -2.80
N ASP A 105 9.47 -29.07 -3.05
CA ASP A 105 10.52 -29.20 -2.03
C ASP A 105 10.28 -28.10 -0.97
N GLY A 106 9.58 -28.47 0.10
CA GLY A 106 9.28 -27.58 1.21
C GLY A 106 10.56 -27.06 1.87
N ILE A 107 10.44 -25.88 2.49
CA ILE A 107 11.52 -25.16 3.18
C ILE A 107 12.32 -26.13 4.08
N ARG A 108 13.62 -26.26 3.79
CA ARG A 108 14.56 -27.03 4.61
C ARG A 108 14.91 -26.24 5.87
N LEU A 109 14.26 -26.57 6.98
CA LEU A 109 14.75 -26.16 8.29
C LEU A 109 15.98 -27.01 8.63
N GLY A 110 17.14 -26.35 8.74
CA GLY A 110 18.40 -27.00 9.07
C GLY A 110 18.42 -27.49 10.52
N GLY A 111 18.80 -28.75 10.70
CA GLY A 111 19.20 -29.30 12.00
C GLY A 111 18.07 -29.97 12.79
N THR A 112 17.78 -31.23 12.45
CA THR A 112 17.61 -32.39 13.34
C THR A 112 17.09 -33.55 12.50
N GLU A 113 17.68 -34.73 12.69
CA GLU A 113 17.42 -35.93 11.88
C GLU A 113 15.96 -36.40 12.02
N GLY A 114 15.09 -35.91 11.13
CA GLY A 114 13.73 -36.40 10.97
C GLY A 114 13.61 -37.25 9.71
N SER A 115 13.52 -38.57 9.86
CA SER A 115 13.18 -39.48 8.74
C SER A 115 11.71 -39.30 8.37
N ARG A 116 11.41 -39.06 7.09
CA ARG A 116 10.02 -38.99 6.59
C ARG A 116 9.49 -40.41 6.37
N VAL A 117 8.39 -40.74 7.05
CA VAL A 117 7.59 -41.92 6.74
C VAL A 117 6.85 -41.66 5.43
N GLY A 118 7.05 -42.54 4.44
CA GLY A 118 6.43 -42.45 3.11
C GLY A 118 4.91 -42.28 3.20
N GLY A 119 4.40 -41.24 2.52
CA GLY A 119 2.99 -40.91 2.47
C GLY A 119 2.22 -41.88 1.58
N TRP A 120 1.79 -43.02 2.14
CA TRP A 120 0.52 -43.63 1.74
C TRP A 120 -0.11 -44.41 2.89
N SER A 121 -0.40 -43.70 3.96
CA SER A 121 -1.44 -44.09 4.91
C SER A 121 -1.89 -42.80 5.56
N GLY A 122 -2.99 -42.23 5.05
CA GLY A 122 -3.61 -41.07 5.68
C GLY A 122 -3.95 -41.41 7.13
N MET A 123 -3.55 -40.53 8.05
CA MET A 123 -3.93 -40.60 9.44
C MET A 123 -5.45 -40.45 9.51
N ARG A 124 -6.17 -41.56 9.72
CA ARG A 124 -7.62 -41.52 9.98
C ARG A 124 -7.83 -40.83 11.32
N ILE A 125 -8.29 -39.58 11.28
CA ILE A 125 -8.88 -38.95 12.46
C ILE A 125 -10.11 -39.79 12.81
N ALA A 126 -10.20 -40.24 14.06
CA ALA A 126 -11.33 -41.03 14.53
C ALA A 126 -12.63 -40.27 14.25
N THR A 127 -13.54 -40.87 13.49
CA THR A 127 -14.89 -40.32 13.29
C THR A 127 -15.64 -40.44 14.60
N LEU A 128 -16.05 -39.32 15.17
CA LEU A 128 -16.95 -39.29 16.32
C LEU A 128 -18.32 -39.83 15.85
N PRO A 129 -18.97 -40.77 16.58
CA PRO A 129 -20.33 -41.15 16.24
C PRO A 129 -21.27 -39.94 16.37
N ASP A 130 -22.23 -39.83 15.46
CA ASP A 130 -23.26 -38.80 15.52
C ASP A 130 -24.01 -38.89 16.87
N PRO A 131 -24.32 -37.76 17.52
CA PRO A 131 -25.12 -37.77 18.73
C PRO A 131 -26.52 -38.31 18.38
N ASP A 132 -26.97 -39.33 19.12
CA ASP A 132 -28.36 -39.79 19.08
C ASP A 132 -29.26 -38.58 19.31
N VAL A 133 -30.00 -38.17 18.27
CA VAL A 133 -31.11 -37.23 18.42
C VAL A 133 -32.31 -38.05 18.87
N PRO A 134 -32.74 -38.00 20.14
CA PRO A 134 -33.97 -38.66 20.53
C PRO A 134 -35.13 -37.98 19.82
N VAL A 135 -35.75 -38.70 18.88
CA VAL A 135 -37.06 -38.34 18.36
C VAL A 135 -38.08 -38.65 19.45
N ARG A 136 -38.50 -37.63 20.20
CA ARG A 136 -39.88 -37.46 20.69
C ARG A 136 -40.11 -36.07 21.27
#